data_AF-A0A137P928-F1
#
_entry.id   AF-A0A137P928-F1
#
_cell.length_a   1.000
_cell.length_b   1.000
_cell.length_c   1.000
_cell.angle_alpha   90.00
_cell.angle_beta   90.00
_cell.angle_gamma   90.00
#
_symmetry.space_group_name_H-M   'P 1'
#
loop_
_entity.id
_entity.type
_entity.pdbx_description
1 polymer ?
#
loop_
_entity_poly.entity_id
_entity_poly.type
_entity_poly.pdbx_seq_one_letter_code
_entity_poly.pdbx_strand_id
1 'polypeptide(L)'
;MFGVIRNLYRGAVREPMIRKRGHQYYKGTGTGSHGRHNGKGGYIIESQKVRHYVVPNLENCELTPYVSHRSPKVYKTCTQKDFLEAAKEE
;
A
#
# COMPACT_ATOMS: atom_id res chain seq x y z
N MET A 1 -11.09 -23.32 -25.51
CA MET A 1 -12.09 -23.81 -24.53
C MET A 1 -11.58 -25.15 -24.00
N PHE A 2 -10.75 -25.14 -22.95
CA PHE A 2 -10.16 -26.36 -22.39
C PHE A 2 -11.18 -27.04 -21.47
N GLY A 3 -11.63 -28.21 -21.90
CA GLY A 3 -12.64 -29.03 -21.23
C GLY A 3 -12.23 -29.37 -19.79
N VAL A 4 -13.08 -28.97 -18.85
CA VAL A 4 -12.95 -29.34 -17.44
C VAL A 4 -13.45 -30.78 -17.31
N ILE A 5 -12.56 -31.76 -17.43
CA ILE A 5 -12.82 -33.12 -16.95
C ILE A 5 -12.80 -33.04 -15.41
N ARG A 6 -13.97 -32.76 -14.82
CA ARG A 6 -14.20 -32.91 -13.38
C ARG A 6 -14.20 -34.42 -13.13
N ASN A 7 -13.40 -34.91 -12.16
CA ASN A 7 -13.31 -36.30 -11.67
C ASN A 7 -12.07 -37.15 -12.04
N LEU A 8 -11.01 -36.59 -12.63
CA LEU A 8 -9.69 -37.22 -12.52
C LEU A 8 -9.06 -36.80 -11.18
N TYR A 9 -8.88 -37.75 -10.26
CA TYR A 9 -8.12 -37.52 -9.01
C TYR A 9 -6.65 -37.26 -9.36
N ARG A 10 -6.33 -36.03 -9.73
CA ARG A 10 -4.94 -35.56 -9.79
C ARG A 10 -4.42 -35.47 -8.37
N GLY A 11 -3.17 -35.92 -8.15
CA GLY A 11 -2.47 -35.70 -6.88
C GLY A 11 -2.32 -34.21 -6.55
N ALA A 12 -1.65 -33.90 -5.43
CA ALA A 12 -1.46 -32.52 -5.02
C ALA A 12 -0.79 -31.67 -6.13
N VAL A 13 -1.37 -30.50 -6.40
CA VAL A 13 -0.87 -29.57 -7.41
C VAL A 13 0.36 -28.82 -6.87
N ARG A 14 1.42 -28.68 -7.68
CA ARG A 14 2.69 -28.00 -7.32
C ARG A 14 2.63 -26.46 -7.43
N GLU A 15 1.45 -25.89 -7.31
CA GLU A 15 1.25 -24.44 -7.33
C GLU A 15 1.68 -23.81 -5.99
N PRO A 16 1.90 -22.48 -5.95
CA PRO A 16 2.26 -21.80 -4.71
C PRO A 16 1.26 -22.09 -3.57
N MET A 17 1.79 -22.41 -2.39
CA MET A 17 0.96 -22.64 -1.21
C MET A 17 0.36 -21.32 -0.71
N ILE A 18 -0.97 -21.32 -0.53
CA ILE A 18 -1.74 -20.20 0.01
C ILE A 18 -2.41 -20.61 1.32
N ARG A 19 -2.83 -19.63 2.12
CA ARG A 19 -3.49 -19.83 3.42
C ARG A 19 -4.75 -20.74 3.38
N LYS A 20 -5.34 -20.96 2.19
CA LYS A 20 -6.55 -21.78 2.00
C LYS A 20 -6.26 -23.22 1.55
N ARG A 21 -5.01 -23.55 1.23
CA ARG A 21 -4.62 -24.85 0.62
C ARG A 21 -4.03 -25.85 1.61
N GLY A 22 -3.62 -25.41 2.80
CA GLY A 22 -3.09 -26.29 3.86
C GLY A 22 -3.99 -26.30 5.09
N HIS A 23 -4.14 -27.46 5.72
CA HIS A 23 -4.77 -27.58 7.04
C HIS A 23 -3.77 -27.10 8.11
N GLN A 24 -4.22 -26.27 9.06
CA GLN A 24 -3.36 -25.68 10.11
C GLN A 24 -2.13 -24.92 9.60
N TYR A 25 -2.15 -24.45 8.35
CA TYR A 25 -1.08 -23.65 7.75
C TYR A 25 -1.43 -22.16 7.78
N TYR A 26 -0.71 -21.40 8.60
CA TYR A 26 -0.86 -19.94 8.65
C TYR A 26 0.11 -19.25 7.69
N LYS A 27 -0.44 -18.40 6.80
CA LYS A 27 0.33 -17.52 5.92
C LYS A 27 -0.31 -16.15 5.86
N GLY A 28 0.47 -15.12 6.18
CA GLY A 28 0.03 -13.71 6.15
C GLY A 28 -0.11 -13.15 4.73
N THR A 29 -0.63 -11.91 4.64
CA THR A 29 -0.90 -11.18 3.39
C THR A 29 0.02 -9.98 3.17
N GLY A 30 1.07 -9.81 4.00
CA GLY A 30 2.04 -8.71 3.85
C GLY A 30 1.60 -7.37 4.46
N THR A 31 0.66 -7.35 5.41
CA THR A 31 0.16 -6.11 6.06
C THR A 31 1.19 -5.40 6.95
N GLY A 32 2.30 -6.07 7.30
CA GLY A 32 3.24 -5.63 8.32
C GLY A 32 2.77 -5.95 9.75
N SER A 33 3.68 -5.84 10.73
CA SER A 33 3.37 -6.06 12.15
C SER A 33 2.92 -4.76 12.82
N HIS A 34 1.85 -4.82 13.60
CA HIS A 34 1.28 -3.68 14.34
C HIS A 34 1.52 -3.79 15.85
N GLY A 35 2.34 -4.74 16.28
CA GLY A 35 2.50 -5.08 17.69
C GLY A 35 3.28 -6.37 17.90
N ARG A 36 2.97 -7.08 18.98
CA ARG A 36 3.65 -8.33 19.36
C ARG A 36 2.71 -9.31 20.05
N HIS A 37 3.03 -10.60 19.95
CA HIS A 37 2.37 -11.62 20.77
C HIS A 37 2.85 -11.56 22.21
N ASN A 38 1.98 -11.93 23.14
CA ASN A 38 2.32 -12.15 24.54
C ASN A 38 2.64 -13.64 24.79
N GLY A 39 3.24 -13.96 25.94
CA GLY A 39 3.59 -15.35 26.30
C GLY A 39 2.40 -16.29 26.51
N LYS A 40 1.16 -15.75 26.59
CA LYS A 40 -0.09 -16.50 26.77
C LYS A 40 -0.91 -16.60 25.48
N GLY A 41 -0.33 -16.27 24.31
CA GLY A 41 -0.99 -16.36 23.00
C GLY A 41 -1.89 -15.17 22.62
N GLY A 42 -2.02 -14.15 23.48
CA GLY A 42 -2.67 -12.89 23.13
C GLY A 42 -1.79 -12.00 22.24
N TYR A 43 -2.36 -10.89 21.74
CA TYR A 43 -1.66 -9.91 20.92
C TYR A 43 -1.79 -8.52 21.53
N ILE A 44 -0.66 -7.80 21.64
CA ILE A 44 -0.59 -6.44 22.17
C ILE A 44 -0.30 -5.51 21.00
N ILE A 45 -1.19 -4.54 20.77
CA ILE A 45 -1.05 -3.54 19.72
C ILE A 45 -0.14 -2.41 20.23
N GLU A 46 0.86 -2.04 19.43
CA GLU A 46 1.78 -0.94 19.73
C GLU A 46 1.41 0.26 18.87
N SER A 47 0.94 1.35 19.49
CA SER A 47 0.47 2.56 18.76
C SER A 47 1.53 3.15 17.83
N GLN A 48 2.82 3.06 18.20
CA GLN A 48 3.94 3.52 17.38
C GLN A 48 4.08 2.79 16.04
N LYS A 49 3.59 1.54 15.94
CA LYS A 49 3.61 0.74 14.70
C LYS A 49 2.35 0.90 13.86
N VAL A 50 1.31 1.51 14.43
CA VAL A 50 0.06 1.77 13.72
C VAL A 50 0.26 2.96 12.79
N ARG A 51 -0.07 2.78 11.51
CA ARG A 51 0.02 3.84 10.51
C ARG A 51 -1.13 4.82 10.73
N HIS A 52 -0.82 6.10 10.96
CA HIS A 52 -1.80 7.16 11.07
C HIS A 52 -1.78 8.01 9.79
N TYR A 53 -2.95 8.23 9.20
CA TYR A 53 -3.11 9.12 8.06
C TYR A 53 -3.46 10.53 8.56
N VAL A 54 -2.55 11.48 8.35
CA VAL A 54 -2.78 12.89 8.70
C VAL A 54 -3.56 13.54 7.57
N VAL A 55 -4.85 13.72 7.78
CA VAL A 55 -5.75 14.38 6.82
C VAL A 55 -5.76 15.88 7.14
N PRO A 56 -5.35 16.77 6.21
CA PRO A 56 -5.39 18.21 6.44
C PRO A 56 -6.84 18.72 6.40
N ASN A 57 -7.07 19.93 6.95
CA ASN A 57 -8.35 20.60 6.73
C ASN A 57 -8.46 21.02 5.25
N LEU A 58 -9.58 20.67 4.62
CA LEU A 58 -9.85 20.95 3.21
C LEU A 58 -10.90 22.06 3.02
N GLU A 59 -11.39 22.66 4.10
CA GLU A 59 -12.26 23.83 4.03
C GLU A 59 -11.54 24.97 3.30
N ASN A 60 -12.17 25.52 2.25
CA ASN A 60 -11.63 26.56 1.37
C ASN A 60 -10.44 26.16 0.48
N CYS A 61 -10.26 24.86 0.18
CA CYS A 61 -9.33 24.44 -0.85
C CYS A 61 -9.90 24.71 -2.26
N GLU A 62 -9.36 25.72 -2.96
CA GLU A 62 -9.77 26.07 -4.34
C GLU A 62 -9.26 25.07 -5.38
N LEU A 63 -8.24 24.27 -5.03
CA LEU A 63 -7.57 23.37 -5.96
C LEU A 63 -8.41 22.12 -6.23
N THR A 64 -8.63 21.82 -7.51
CA THR A 64 -9.33 20.62 -7.97
C THR A 64 -8.35 19.57 -8.51
N PRO A 65 -8.74 18.27 -8.56
CA PRO A 65 -7.90 17.21 -9.13
C PRO A 65 -7.56 17.38 -10.62
N TYR A 66 -8.25 18.27 -11.32
CA TYR A 66 -8.10 18.51 -12.75
C TYR A 66 -7.70 19.97 -13.01
N VAL A 67 -7.04 20.20 -14.15
CA VAL A 67 -6.62 21.52 -14.63
C VAL A 67 -7.26 21.79 -15.99
N SER A 68 -7.52 23.07 -16.30
CA SER A 68 -8.04 23.49 -17.60
C SER A 68 -7.08 23.12 -18.74
N HIS A 69 -7.65 22.65 -19.85
CA HIS A 69 -6.91 22.36 -21.08
C HIS A 69 -6.26 23.60 -21.72
N ARG A 70 -6.71 24.81 -21.34
CA ARG A 70 -6.16 26.07 -21.85
C ARG A 70 -4.81 26.44 -21.21
N SER A 71 -4.46 25.82 -20.09
CA SER A 71 -3.20 26.11 -19.40
C SER A 71 -1.99 25.65 -20.23
N PRO A 72 -0.96 26.48 -20.39
CA PRO A 72 0.24 26.08 -21.12
C PRO A 72 0.99 24.97 -20.38
N LYS A 73 1.56 24.02 -21.12
CA LYS A 73 2.40 22.97 -20.55
C LYS A 73 3.81 23.52 -20.37
N VAL A 74 4.31 23.52 -19.13
CA VAL A 74 5.67 23.95 -18.80
C VAL A 74 6.45 22.77 -18.24
N TYR A 75 7.61 22.49 -18.81
CA TYR A 75 8.53 21.44 -18.36
C TYR A 75 9.78 22.12 -17.75
N LYS A 76 9.83 22.17 -16.42
CA LYS A 76 10.98 22.67 -15.66
C LYS A 76 11.47 21.58 -14.71
N THR A 77 12.75 21.28 -14.74
CA THR A 77 13.41 20.47 -13.71
C THR A 77 13.91 21.40 -12.62
N CYS A 78 13.51 21.17 -11.37
CA CYS A 78 14.03 21.92 -10.23
C CYS A 78 15.38 21.34 -9.83
N THR A 79 16.47 22.10 -9.97
CA THR A 79 17.79 21.71 -9.44
C THR A 79 18.03 22.29 -8.06
N GLN A 80 18.99 21.72 -7.34
CA GLN A 80 19.34 22.16 -5.97
C GLN A 80 19.69 23.66 -5.91
N LYS A 81 20.34 24.20 -6.94
CA LYS A 81 20.70 25.63 -7.00
C LYS A 81 19.46 26.50 -7.07
N ASP A 82 18.53 26.17 -7.97
CA ASP A 82 17.26 26.90 -8.13
C ASP A 82 16.45 26.92 -6.83
N PHE A 83 16.43 25.80 -6.10
CA PHE A 83 15.73 25.72 -4.82
C PHE A 83 16.40 26.55 -3.73
N LEU A 84 17.73 26.49 -3.63
CA LEU A 84 18.51 27.23 -2.62
C LEU A 84 18.45 28.74 -2.84
N GLU A 85 18.33 29.18 -4.09
CA GLU A 85 18.14 30.59 -4.42
C GLU A 85 16.75 31.05 -4.00
N ALA A 86 15.70 30.32 -4.38
CA ALA A 86 14.32 30.64 -3.96
C ALA A 86 14.16 30.68 -2.43
N ALA A 87 14.73 29.71 -1.70
CA ALA A 87 14.64 29.64 -0.25
C ALA A 87 15.41 30.73 0.50
N LYS A 88 16.33 31.45 -0.17
CA LYS A 88 17.03 32.62 0.40
C LYS A 88 16.30 33.93 0.12
N GLU A 89 15.45 33.94 -0.90
CA GLU A 89 14.64 35.09 -1.30
C GLU A 89 13.34 35.20 -0.49
N GLU A 90 12.83 34.06 0.03
CA GLU A 90 11.76 33.97 1.04
C GLU A 90 12.21 34.44 2.44
#